data_AF-B7KCF0-F1
#
_entry.id   AF-B7KCF0-F1
#
_cell.length_a   1.000
_cell.length_b   1.000
_cell.length_c   1.000
_cell.angle_alpha   90.00
_cell.angle_beta   90.00
_cell.angle_gamma   90.00
#
_symmetry.space_group_name_H-M   'P 1'
#
loop_
_entity.id
_entity.type
_entity.pdbx_description
1 polymer ?
#
loop_
_entity_poly.entity_id
_entity_poly.type
_entity_poly.pdbx_seq_one_letter_code
_entity_poly.pdbx_strand_id
1 'polypeptide(L)' 'MTTNNSISFQKVVEYVEALSPEEQDLLFSLIQKRRIDERRTEIAANANETLKAWHQGRAKRGSVNDLRADLAQE' A
#
# COMPACT_ATOMS: atom_id res chain seq x y z
N MET A 1 -4.76 -29.20 -6.71
CA MET A 1 -5.53 -29.07 -5.45
C MET A 1 -4.99 -27.86 -4.70
N THR A 2 -5.59 -26.69 -4.89
CA THR A 2 -5.19 -25.46 -4.20
C THR A 2 -6.05 -25.31 -2.96
N THR A 3 -5.51 -25.67 -1.79
CA THR A 3 -6.19 -25.51 -0.51
C THR A 3 -6.22 -24.03 -0.13
N ASN A 4 -7.34 -23.36 -0.39
CA ASN A 4 -7.68 -22.10 0.27
C ASN A 4 -7.97 -22.41 1.75
N ASN A 5 -6.92 -22.58 2.55
CA ASN A 5 -7.02 -22.70 4.00
C ASN A 5 -7.11 -21.28 4.58
N SER A 6 -8.30 -20.68 4.55
CA SER A 6 -8.52 -19.39 5.20
C SER A 6 -8.46 -19.59 6.72
N ILE A 7 -7.35 -19.19 7.34
CA ILE A 7 -7.24 -19.15 8.80
C ILE A 7 -8.14 -18.02 9.29
N SER A 8 -9.02 -18.30 10.27
CA SER A 8 -9.87 -17.27 10.87
C SER A 8 -9.04 -16.28 11.67
N PHE A 9 -9.50 -15.03 11.78
CA PHE A 9 -8.79 -13.99 12.55
C PHE A 9 -8.57 -14.43 14.00
N GLN A 10 -9.58 -15.03 14.64
CA GLN A 10 -9.47 -15.54 16.00
C GLN A 10 -8.34 -16.56 16.17
N LYS A 11 -8.19 -17.47 15.21
CA LYS A 11 -7.13 -18.48 15.23
C LYS A 11 -5.74 -17.88 15.06
N VAL A 12 -5.62 -16.75 14.34
CA VAL A 12 -4.37 -15.99 14.27
C VAL A 12 -4.04 -15.37 15.62
N VAL A 13 -5.04 -14.80 16.33
CA VAL A 13 -4.84 -14.26 17.68
C VAL A 13 -4.33 -15.33 18.63
N GLU A 14 -4.95 -16.51 18.64
CA GLU A 14 -4.51 -17.66 19.44
C GLU A 14 -3.05 -18.06 19.14
N TYR A 15 -2.63 -18.01 17.88
CA TYR A 15 -1.23 -18.29 17.51
C TYR A 15 -0.26 -17.22 18.00
N VAL A 16 -0.66 -15.95 18.02
CA VAL A 16 0.18 -14.87 18.56
C VAL A 16 0.28 -14.98 20.08
N GLU A 17 -0.83 -15.28 20.77
CA GLU A 17 -0.85 -15.46 22.23
C GLU A 17 0.00 -16.65 22.71
N ALA A 18 0.18 -17.67 21.86
CA ALA A 18 1.02 -18.82 22.17
C ALA A 18 2.54 -18.54 22.07
N LEU A 19 2.95 -17.40 21.51
CA LEU A 19 4.35 -16.98 21.43
C LEU A 19 4.84 -16.40 22.76
N SER A 20 6.16 -16.43 23.00
CA SER A 20 6.75 -15.71 24.13
C SER A 20 6.55 -14.18 23.97
N PRO A 21 6.59 -13.40 25.06
CA PRO A 21 6.50 -11.94 24.97
C PRO A 21 7.51 -11.33 23.98
N GLU A 22 8.74 -11.83 23.97
CA GLU A 22 9.80 -11.37 23.06
C GLU A 22 9.51 -11.72 21.60
N GLU A 23 8.95 -12.91 21.36
CA GLU A 23 8.53 -13.34 20.03
C GLU A 23 7.32 -12.54 19.52
N GLN A 24 6.38 -12.18 20.41
CA GLN A 24 5.26 -11.29 20.08
C GLN A 24 5.77 -9.90 19.67
N ASP A 25 6.67 -9.30 20.44
CA ASP A 25 7.27 -8.00 20.13
C ASP A 25 8.02 -8.01 18.78
N LEU A 26 8.77 -9.08 18.53
CA LEU A 26 9.46 -9.29 17.26
C LEU A 26 8.47 -9.41 16.10
N LEU A 27 7.38 -10.17 16.29
CA LEU A 27 6.34 -10.34 15.28
C LEU A 27 5.66 -9.02 14.94
N PHE A 28 5.30 -8.21 15.93
CA PHE A 28 4.70 -6.90 15.71
C PHE A 28 5.63 -5.98 14.91
N SER A 29 6.91 -5.93 15.30
CA SER A 29 7.93 -5.15 14.59
C SER A 29 8.08 -5.59 13.13
N LEU A 30 8.08 -6.91 12.88
CA LEU A 30 8.18 -7.48 11.54
C LEU A 30 6.97 -7.13 10.67
N ILE A 31 5.76 -7.30 11.20
CA ILE A 31 4.51 -6.99 10.48
C ILE A 31 4.46 -5.50 10.14
N GLN A 32 4.80 -4.62 11.09
CA GLN A 32 4.83 -3.18 10.86
C GLN A 32 5.80 -2.83 9.73
N LYS A 33 7.02 -3.37 9.76
CA LYS A 33 8.02 -3.14 8.71
C LYS A 33 7.51 -3.57 7.33
N ARG A 34 6.94 -4.79 7.23
CA ARG A 34 6.40 -5.31 5.96
C ARG A 34 5.31 -4.42 5.39
N ARG A 35 4.38 -3.93 6.22
CA ARG A 35 3.31 -3.01 5.76
C ARG A 35 3.86 -1.69 5.24
N ILE A 36 4.91 -1.16 5.86
CA ILE A 36 5.58 0.06 5.40
C ILE A 36 6.24 -0.18 4.04
N ASP A 37 6.93 -1.32 3.88
CA ASP A 37 7.62 -1.65 2.63
C ASP A 37 6.62 -1.92 1.47
N GLU A 38 5.50 -2.58 1.75
CA GLU A 38 4.38 -2.74 0.79
C GLU A 38 3.83 -1.38 0.37
N ARG A 39 3.56 -0.48 1.33
CA ARG A 39 3.05 0.86 1.02
C ARG A 39 4.07 1.68 0.20
N ARG A 40 5.37 1.55 0.49
CA ARG A 40 6.43 2.20 -0.29
C ARG A 40 6.47 1.69 -1.73
N THR A 41 6.27 0.40 -1.93
CA THR A 41 6.21 -0.22 -3.26
C THR A 41 5.04 0.34 -4.07
N GLU A 42 3.87 0.48 -3.44
CA GLU A 42 2.69 1.08 -4.06
C GLU A 42 2.92 2.55 -4.43
N ILE A 43 3.54 3.34 -3.54
CA ILE A 43 3.89 4.74 -3.83
C ILE A 43 4.85 4.83 -5.01
N ALA A 44 5.86 3.97 -5.06
CA ALA A 44 6.82 3.94 -6.16
C ALA A 44 6.15 3.57 -7.49
N ALA A 45 5.23 2.60 -7.48
CA ALA A 45 4.44 2.23 -8.65
C ALA A 45 3.59 3.41 -9.14
N ASN A 46 2.84 4.07 -8.25
CA ASN A 46 1.99 5.23 -8.58
C ASN A 46 2.82 6.41 -9.10
N ALA A 47 4.00 6.65 -8.52
CA ALA A 47 4.91 7.69 -9.00
C ALA A 47 5.42 7.39 -10.42
N ASN A 48 5.79 6.13 -10.69
CA ASN A 48 6.24 5.72 -12.02
C ASN A 48 5.13 5.86 -13.08
N GLU A 49 3.90 5.49 -12.73
CA GLU A 49 2.73 5.68 -13.61
C GLU A 49 2.46 7.16 -13.89
N THR A 50 2.54 8.02 -12.87
CA THR A 50 2.37 9.47 -13.00
C THR A 50 3.45 10.06 -13.90
N LEU A 51 4.72 9.68 -13.70
CA LEU A 51 5.82 10.11 -14.56
C LEU A 51 5.61 9.66 -16.01
N LYS A 52 5.21 8.41 -16.24
CA LYS A 52 4.91 7.89 -17.58
C LYS A 52 3.77 8.65 -18.24
N ALA A 53 2.69 8.94 -17.51
CA ALA A 53 1.57 9.73 -18.01
C ALA A 53 2.01 11.16 -18.37
N TRP A 54 2.89 11.76 -17.57
CA TRP A 54 3.46 13.08 -17.86
C TRP A 54 4.31 13.08 -19.13
N HIS A 55 5.19 12.09 -19.30
CA HIS A 55 6.02 11.97 -20.51
C HIS A 55 5.18 11.73 -21.77
N GLN A 56 4.03 11.07 -21.62
CA GLN A 56 3.08 10.83 -22.71
C GLN A 56 2.10 11.99 -22.94
N GLY A 57 2.25 13.11 -22.23
CA GLY A 57 1.35 14.27 -22.33
C GLY A 57 -0.06 14.03 -21.77
N ARG A 58 -0.29 12.89 -21.10
CA ARG A 58 -1.59 12.51 -20.48
C ARG A 58 -1.75 13.03 -19.05
N ALA A 59 -0.67 13.54 -18.47
CA ALA A 59 -0.69 14.24 -17.19
C ALA A 59 0.12 15.53 -17.32
N LYS A 60 -0.26 16.55 -16.56
CA LYS A 60 0.46 17.84 -16.52
C LYS A 60 0.53 18.36 -15.09
N ARG A 61 1.55 19.17 -14.83
CA ARG A 61 1.72 19.87 -13.56
C ARG A 61 1.09 21.25 -13.66
N GLY A 62 0.33 21.65 -12.65
CA GLY A 62 -0.32 22.96 -12.59
C GLY A 62 -0.82 23.27 -11.19
N SER A 63 -1.30 24.49 -11.00
CA SER A 63 -2.02 24.94 -9.83
C SER A 63 -3.46 24.41 -9.83
N VAL A 64 -4.17 24.59 -8.70
CA VAL A 64 -5.60 24.29 -8.62
C VAL A 64 -6.41 25.13 -9.62
N ASN A 65 -5.96 26.35 -9.94
CA ASN A 65 -6.62 27.19 -10.93
C ASN A 65 -6.46 26.63 -12.35
N ASP A 66 -5.30 26.07 -12.68
CA ASP A 66 -5.07 25.41 -13.98
C ASP A 66 -5.98 24.19 -14.11
N LEU A 67 -6.08 23.37 -13.06
CA LEU A 67 -6.99 22.22 -13.03
C LEU A 67 -8.47 22.63 -13.19
N ARG A 68 -8.89 23.72 -12.54
CA ARG A 68 -10.26 24.24 -12.66
C ARG A 68 -10.55 24.74 -14.07
N ALA A 69 -9.57 25.37 -14.73
CA ALA A 69 -9.72 25.82 -16.10
C ALA A 69 -9.88 24.63 -17.06
N ASP A 70 -9.11 23.55 -16.86
CA ASP A 70 -9.21 22.34 -17.67
C ASP A 70 -10.58 21.66 -17.56
N LEU A 71 -11.06 21.47 -16.32
CA LEU A 71 -12.35 20.83 -16.06
C LEU A 71 -13.55 21.67 -16.54
N ALA A 72 -13.38 22.98 -16.75
CA ALA A 72 -14.41 23.85 -17.29
C ALA A 72 -14.42 23.88 -18.83
N GLN A 73 -13.41 23.29 -19.49
CA GLN A 73 -13.29 23.20 -20.95
C GLN A 73 -13.64 21.81 -21.51
N GLU A 74 -13.98 20.85 -20.64
CA GLU A 74 -14.55 19.53 -20.97
C GLU A 74 -16.09 19.58 -21.08
#